data_AF-A0A6V7KB55-F1
#
_entry.id   AF-A0A6V7KB55-F1
#
_cell.length_a   1.000
_cell.length_b   1.000
_cell.length_c   1.000
_cell.angle_alpha   90.00
_cell.angle_beta   90.00
_cell.angle_gamma   90.00
#
_symmetry.space_group_name_H-M   'P 1'
#
loop_
_entity.id
_entity.type
_entity.pdbx_description
1 polymer ?
#
loop_
_entity_poly.entity_id
_entity_poly.type
_entity_poly.pdbx_seq_one_letter_code
_entity_poly.pdbx_strand_id
1 'polypeptide(L)' 'GTERKGTFKVEYLQKIEREVQEKWYAEKVYEIDAPASPKKSNDEKFMATFPFPYMNGRLHLGHTFSLSKCEFAV' A
#
# COMPACT_ATOMS: atom_id res chain seq x y z
N GLY A 1 13.28 -8.04 37.39
CA GLY A 1 13.13 -7.19 36.21
C GLY A 1 12.22 -7.90 35.25
N THR A 2 11.12 -7.28 34.83
CA THR A 2 10.08 -7.92 34.02
C THR A 2 10.63 -8.20 32.61
N GLU A 3 10.85 -9.47 32.30
CA GLU A 3 11.30 -9.95 30.99
C GLU A 3 10.23 -9.62 29.95
N ARG A 4 10.54 -8.75 28.97
CA ARG A 4 9.63 -8.41 27.87
C ARG A 4 9.53 -9.61 26.92
N LYS A 5 8.57 -10.49 27.16
CA LYS A 5 8.13 -11.46 26.16
C LYS A 5 7.41 -10.73 25.03
N GLY A 6 7.92 -10.80 23.80
CA GLY A 6 7.03 -10.83 22.62
C GLY A 6 7.11 -9.73 21.54
N THR A 7 8.27 -9.18 21.17
CA THR A 7 8.41 -8.39 19.91
C THR A 7 8.75 -9.26 18.69
N PHE A 8 9.24 -10.48 18.90
CA PHE A 8 9.71 -11.37 17.83
C PHE A 8 8.69 -11.58 16.71
N LYS A 9 7.40 -11.72 17.04
CA LYS A 9 6.35 -11.88 16.02
C LYS A 9 6.19 -10.64 15.14
N VAL A 10 6.31 -9.44 15.72
CA VAL A 10 6.22 -8.17 14.98
C VAL A 10 7.44 -8.00 14.08
N GLU A 11 8.64 -8.22 14.62
CA GLU A 11 9.89 -8.14 13.86
C GLU A 11 9.92 -9.14 12.70
N TYR A 12 9.42 -10.35 12.92
CA TYR A 12 9.27 -11.38 11.90
C TYR A 12 8.34 -10.92 10.75
N LEU A 13 7.18 -10.35 11.07
CA LEU A 13 6.25 -9.83 10.07
C LEU A 13 6.82 -8.63 9.31
N GLN A 14 7.50 -7.71 10.01
CA GLN A 14 8.16 -6.55 9.39
C GLN A 14 9.28 -6.95 8.43
N LYS A 15 9.99 -8.05 8.72
CA LYS A 15 10.99 -8.60 7.80
C LYS A 15 10.34 -9.08 6.50
N ILE A 16 9.27 -9.87 6.62
CA ILE A 16 8.51 -10.36 5.45
C ILE A 16 7.93 -9.18 4.64
N GLU A 17 7.34 -8.20 5.32
CA GLU A 17 6.77 -7.02 4.68
C GLU A 17 7.80 -6.29 3.81
N ARG A 18 9.02 -6.08 4.33
CA ARG A 18 10.11 -5.44 3.58
C ARG A 18 10.53 -6.25 2.37
N GLU A 19 10.72 -7.57 2.52
CA GLU A 19 11.12 -8.45 1.41
C GLU A 19 10.07 -8.45 0.29
N VAL A 20 8.78 -8.43 0.63
CA VAL A 20 7.69 -8.36 -0.34
C VAL A 20 7.63 -6.98 -1.01
N GLN A 21 7.79 -5.90 -0.26
CA GLN A 21 7.83 -4.53 -0.80
C GLN A 21 8.98 -4.34 -1.80
N GLU A 22 10.17 -4.86 -1.50
CA GLU A 22 11.33 -4.83 -2.40
C GLU A 22 11.05 -5.60 -3.70
N LYS A 23 10.42 -6.77 -3.60
CA LYS A 23 10.02 -7.57 -4.77
C LYS A 23 9.00 -6.83 -5.64
N TRP A 24 7.93 -6.29 -5.05
CA TRP A 24 6.91 -5.52 -5.77
C TRP A 24 7.48 -4.30 -6.47
N TYR A 25 8.44 -3.61 -5.83
CA TYR A 25 9.13 -2.48 -6.44
C TYR A 25 9.97 -2.92 -7.65
N ALA A 26 10.76 -3.99 -7.51
CA ALA A 26 11.60 -4.50 -8.59
C ALA A 26 10.77 -5.00 -9.79
N GLU A 27 9.63 -5.64 -9.52
CA GLU A 27 8.72 -6.18 -10.53
C GLU A 27 7.73 -5.12 -11.07
N LYS A 28 7.69 -3.92 -10.49
CA LYS A 28 6.83 -2.80 -10.89
C LYS A 28 5.34 -3.18 -10.97
N VAL A 29 4.87 -4.03 -10.06
CA VAL A 29 3.52 -4.62 -10.12
C VAL A 29 2.37 -3.61 -10.04
N TYR A 30 2.65 -2.39 -9.55
CA TYR A 30 1.68 -1.30 -9.43
C TYR A 30 1.82 -0.21 -10.53
N GLU A 31 2.74 -0.36 -11.49
CA GLU A 31 2.82 0.51 -12.67
C GLU A 31 1.84 0.00 -13.74
N ILE A 32 0.77 0.76 -14.00
CA ILE A 32 -0.27 0.40 -14.97
C ILE A 32 -0.25 1.38 -16.14
N ASP A 33 0.02 0.86 -17.34
CA ASP A 33 -0.09 1.60 -18.59
C ASP A 33 -1.53 1.59 -19.14
N ALA A 34 -1.97 2.73 -19.68
CA ALA A 34 -3.22 2.80 -20.42
C ALA A 34 -3.13 1.93 -21.69
N PRO A 35 -4.18 1.16 -22.02
CA PRO A 35 -4.15 0.31 -23.21
C PRO A 35 -4.13 1.16 -24.49
N ALA A 36 -3.35 0.73 -25.48
CA ALA A 36 -3.24 1.42 -26.78
C ALA A 36 -4.55 1.46 -27.58
N SER A 37 -5.50 0.59 -27.26
CA SER A 37 -6.84 0.54 -27.84
C SER A 37 -7.88 0.27 -26.75
N PRO A 38 -9.14 0.73 -26.90
CA PRO A 38 -10.18 0.46 -25.93
C PRO A 38 -10.34 -1.05 -25.64
N LYS A 39 -10.17 -1.45 -24.37
CA LYS A 39 -10.40 -2.84 -23.94
C LYS A 39 -11.90 -3.13 -23.96
N LYS A 40 -12.29 -4.30 -24.48
CA LYS A 40 -13.69 -4.79 -24.53
C LYS A 40 -14.04 -5.77 -23.39
N SER A 41 -13.12 -6.01 -22.45
CA SER A 41 -13.33 -6.94 -21.32
C SER A 41 -14.04 -6.26 -20.15
N ASN A 42 -14.79 -7.06 -19.37
CA ASN A 42 -15.48 -6.62 -18.15
C ASN A 42 -14.54 -6.27 -16.97
N ASP A 43 -13.23 -6.47 -17.11
CA ASP A 43 -12.22 -5.95 -16.18
C ASP A 43 -12.00 -4.44 -16.46
N GLU A 44 -13.04 -3.67 -16.21
CA GLU A 44 -13.06 -2.23 -16.43
C GLU A 44 -12.07 -1.51 -15.49
N LYS A 45 -11.56 -0.35 -15.93
CA LYS A 45 -10.60 0.45 -15.17
C LYS A 45 -11.21 0.90 -13.85
N PHE A 46 -10.63 0.48 -12.73
CA PHE A 46 -10.87 1.09 -11.44
C PHE A 46 -9.87 2.22 -11.17
N MET A 47 -10.35 3.41 -10.80
CA MET A 47 -9.51 4.56 -10.49
C MET A 47 -9.96 5.18 -9.17
N ALA A 48 -9.12 5.04 -8.14
CA ALA A 48 -9.30 5.69 -6.85
C ALA A 48 -8.28 6.82 -6.68
N THR A 49 -8.70 7.90 -6.01
CA THR A 49 -7.83 9.03 -5.67
C THR A 49 -7.98 9.39 -4.20
N PHE A 50 -6.87 9.63 -3.52
CA PHE A 50 -6.84 10.18 -2.17
C PHE A 50 -6.31 11.62 -2.22
N PRO A 51 -6.97 12.61 -1.56
CA PRO A 51 -6.50 13.99 -1.55
C PRO A 51 -5.07 14.07 -1.01
N PHE A 52 -4.18 14.73 -1.76
CA PHE A 52 -2.79 14.85 -1.36
C PHE A 52 -2.69 15.60 -0.02
N PRO A 53 -2.11 15.00 1.03
CA PRO A 53 -2.04 15.61 2.36
C PRO A 53 -1.06 16.79 2.36
N TYR A 54 -1.33 17.80 3.21
CA TYR A 54 -0.37 18.88 3.41
C TYR A 54 0.93 18.35 4.02
N MET A 55 2.06 18.75 3.44
CA MET A 55 3.40 18.24 3.80
C MET A 55 4.05 18.99 4.97
N ASN A 56 3.29 19.78 5.72
CA ASN A 56 3.77 20.55 6.89
C ASN A 56 3.89 19.72 8.17
N GLY A 57 3.80 18.39 8.07
CA GLY A 57 3.89 17.47 9.20
C GLY A 57 4.03 16.02 8.75
N ARG A 58 4.16 15.11 9.73
CA ARG A 58 4.15 13.66 9.46
C ARG A 58 2.72 13.18 9.23
N LEU A 59 2.56 12.15 8.41
CA LEU A 59 1.27 11.48 8.28
C LEU A 59 0.91 10.81 9.62
N HIS A 60 -0.30 11.07 10.09
CA HIS A 60 -0.84 10.47 11.31
C HIS A 60 -1.89 9.41 10.96
N LEU A 61 -2.33 8.63 11.97
CA LEU A 61 -3.28 7.53 11.80
C LEU A 61 -4.57 7.91 11.08
N GLY A 62 -5.00 9.17 11.19
CA GLY A 62 -6.18 9.68 10.48
C GLY A 62 -5.99 9.72 8.96
N HIS A 63 -4.79 10.08 8.48
CA HIS A 63 -4.46 10.00 7.06
C HIS A 63 -4.47 8.55 6.58
N THR A 64 -3.85 7.63 7.33
CA THR A 64 -3.81 6.20 6.99
C THR A 64 -5.21 5.59 6.97
N PHE A 65 -6.08 5.95 7.93
CA PHE A 65 -7.47 5.49 7.96
C PHE A 65 -8.24 5.92 6.71
N SER A 66 -8.14 7.19 6.31
CA SER A 66 -8.83 7.69 5.12
C SER A 66 -8.24 7.10 3.82
N LEU A 67 -6.91 6.97 3.73
CA LEU A 67 -6.22 6.33 2.60
C LEU A 67 -6.63 4.86 2.43
N SER A 68 -6.82 4.12 3.55
CA SER A 68 -7.18 2.69 3.52
C SER A 68 -8.48 2.41 2.77
N LYS A 69 -9.38 3.40 2.65
CA LYS A 69 -10.63 3.26 1.89
C LYS A 69 -10.40 3.09 0.40
N CYS A 70 -9.41 3.78 -0.14
CA CYS A 70 -9.01 3.61 -1.54
C CYS A 70 -8.19 2.33 -1.69
N GLU A 71 -7.21 2.10 -0.79
CA GLU A 71 -6.31 0.94 -0.85
C GLU A 71 -7.05 -0.40 -0.90
N PHE A 72 -8.11 -0.56 -0.09
CA PHE A 72 -8.87 -1.82 -0.06
C PHE A 72 -9.97 -1.92 -1.13
N ALA A 73 -10.20 -0.87 -1.92
CA ALA A 73 -11.19 -0.89 -2.99
C ALA A 73 -10.61 -1.28 -4.36
N VAL A 74 -9.27 -1.23 -4.50
CA VAL A 74 -8.51 -1.57 -5.71
C VAL A 74 -8.39 -3.09 -5.89
#